data_AF-A0A251WBS4-F1
#
_entry.id   AF-A0A251WBS4-F1
#
_cell.length_a   1.000
_cell.length_b   1.000
_cell.length_c   1.000
_cell.angle_alpha   90.00
_cell.angle_beta   90.00
_cell.angle_gamma   90.00
#
_symmetry.space_group_name_H-M   'P 1'
#
loop_
_entity.id
_entity.type
_entity.pdbx_description
1 polymer ?
#
loop_
_entity_poly.entity_id
_entity_poly.type
_entity_poly.pdbx_seq_one_letter_code
_entity_poly.pdbx_strand_id
1 'polypeptide(L)'
;MTPPSPQILESPQAPPCRILLAHGSRRPGGNTIVEQLARDLDAHLAYWSMAPSLEDCLNHCMNHRLSPVKPNCLREGLHWETIEAMQPPLSVQPRAPVRRIVILPYFLSEGGITDAIAQQVRSWSNLPNKPQVDLLSTLDANPALVELILKRLNDE
;
A
#
# COMPACT_ATOMS: atom_id res chain seq x y z
N MET A 1 41.22 18.87 25.30
CA MET A 1 39.79 18.53 25.43
C MET A 1 39.14 18.86 24.10
N THR A 2 38.94 17.85 23.26
CA THR A 2 38.32 17.98 21.94
C THR A 2 36.80 18.10 22.14
N PRO A 3 36.09 19.03 21.48
CA PRO A 3 34.63 19.06 21.57
C PRO A 3 34.05 17.77 20.99
N PRO A 4 32.94 17.24 21.55
CA PRO A 4 32.27 16.08 20.99
C PRO A 4 31.72 16.44 19.60
N SER A 5 31.94 15.53 18.64
CA SER A 5 31.36 15.61 17.30
C SER A 5 29.83 15.78 17.38
N PRO A 6 29.21 16.62 16.53
CA PRO A 6 27.77 16.78 16.52
C PRO A 6 27.12 15.43 16.17
N GLN A 7 26.33 14.90 17.10
CA GLN A 7 25.46 13.76 16.83
C GLN A 7 24.45 14.21 15.78
N ILE A 8 24.50 13.59 14.60
CA ILE A 8 23.51 13.78 13.55
C ILE A 8 22.18 13.31 14.13
N LEU A 9 21.32 14.25 14.48
CA LEU A 9 19.95 13.99 14.89
C LEU A 9 19.23 13.40 13.67
N GLU A 10 19.09 12.07 13.64
CA GLU A 10 18.34 11.36 12.61
C GLU A 10 16.94 11.98 12.55
N SER A 11 16.66 12.69 11.45
CA SER A 11 15.32 13.23 11.21
C SER A 11 14.33 12.08 11.19
N PRO A 12 13.12 12.22 11.80
CA PRO A 12 12.13 11.16 11.76
C PRO A 12 11.85 10.83 10.30
N GLN A 13 12.24 9.62 9.88
CA GLN A 13 11.94 9.12 8.54
C GLN A 13 10.43 9.19 8.37
N ALA A 14 9.97 9.80 7.27
CA ALA A 14 8.55 9.82 6.96
C ALA A 14 7.99 8.39 6.98
N PRO A 15 6.79 8.16 7.55
CA PRO A 15 6.22 6.83 7.59
C PRO A 15 6.13 6.24 6.17
N PRO A 16 6.35 4.93 6.01
CA PRO A 16 6.29 4.31 4.70
C PRO A 16 4.88 4.41 4.12
N CYS A 17 4.79 4.53 2.79
CA CYS A 17 3.50 4.37 2.11
C CYS A 17 3.07 2.91 2.23
N ARG A 18 1.86 2.65 2.72
CA ARG A 18 1.33 1.29 2.88
C ARG A 18 0.37 0.97 1.73
N ILE A 19 0.51 -0.21 1.14
CA ILE A 19 -0.44 -0.76 0.18
C ILE A 19 -0.97 -2.07 0.74
N LEU A 20 -2.30 -2.18 0.89
CA LEU A 20 -2.99 -3.43 1.14
C LEU A 20 -3.41 -4.02 -0.21
N LEU A 21 -2.84 -5.15 -0.60
CA LEU A 21 -3.11 -5.77 -1.90
C LEU A 21 -4.01 -6.99 -1.71
N ALA A 22 -5.24 -6.90 -2.19
CA ALA A 22 -6.19 -8.00 -2.14
C ALA A 22 -6.49 -8.56 -3.53
N HIS A 23 -7.13 -9.72 -3.60
CA HIS A 23 -7.58 -10.25 -4.89
C HIS A 23 -8.61 -9.33 -5.57
N GLY A 24 -9.57 -8.83 -4.78
CA GLY A 24 -10.73 -8.07 -5.24
C GLY A 24 -11.91 -8.96 -5.66
N SER A 25 -13.11 -8.45 -5.45
CA SER A 25 -14.38 -9.10 -5.75
C SER A 25 -15.29 -8.17 -6.55
N ARG A 26 -16.01 -8.75 -7.52
CA ARG A 26 -17.07 -8.05 -8.27
C ARG A 26 -18.45 -8.18 -7.63
N ARG A 27 -18.58 -8.94 -6.54
CA ARG A 27 -19.86 -9.14 -5.86
C ARG A 27 -20.20 -7.89 -5.02
N PRO A 28 -21.47 -7.45 -4.97
CA PRO A 28 -21.89 -6.38 -4.07
C PRO A 28 -21.48 -6.69 -2.62
N GLY A 29 -20.82 -5.74 -1.96
CA GLY A 29 -20.31 -5.90 -0.58
C GLY A 29 -19.12 -6.83 -0.42
N GLY A 30 -18.65 -7.48 -1.49
CA GLY A 30 -17.56 -8.47 -1.45
C GLY A 30 -16.20 -7.91 -1.04
N ASN A 31 -16.03 -6.57 -1.09
CA ASN A 31 -14.80 -5.89 -0.70
C ASN A 31 -14.92 -5.09 0.61
N THR A 32 -16.10 -5.03 1.23
CA THR A 32 -16.35 -4.11 2.36
C THR A 32 -15.40 -4.33 3.53
N ILE A 33 -15.06 -5.59 3.84
CA ILE A 33 -14.13 -5.92 4.92
C ILE A 33 -12.72 -5.43 4.61
N VAL A 34 -12.25 -5.62 3.37
CA VAL A 34 -10.90 -5.21 2.99
C VAL A 34 -10.78 -3.70 2.80
N GLU A 35 -11.86 -3.03 2.38
CA GLU A 35 -11.98 -1.57 2.36
C GLU A 35 -11.96 -0.95 3.76
N GLN A 36 -12.58 -1.60 4.75
CA GLN A 36 -12.49 -1.16 6.14
C GLN A 36 -11.07 -1.39 6.67
N LEU A 37 -10.50 -2.57 6.44
CA LEU A 37 -9.14 -2.89 6.88
C LEU A 37 -8.10 -1.92 6.30
N ALA A 38 -8.20 -1.57 5.02
CA ALA A 38 -7.30 -0.58 4.40
C ALA A 38 -7.37 0.78 5.11
N ARG A 39 -8.59 1.23 5.49
CA ARG A 39 -8.78 2.46 6.25
C ARG A 39 -8.16 2.38 7.64
N ASP A 40 -8.38 1.27 8.35
CA ASP A 40 -7.86 1.09 9.71
C ASP A 40 -6.31 1.03 9.73
N LEU A 41 -5.70 0.56 8.63
CA LEU A 41 -4.24 0.48 8.48
C LEU A 41 -3.60 1.77 7.93
N ASP A 42 -4.40 2.78 7.56
CA ASP A 42 -3.95 3.93 6.75
C ASP A 42 -3.16 3.47 5.52
N ALA A 43 -3.78 2.57 4.74
CA ALA A 43 -3.18 1.94 3.58
C ALA A 43 -3.97 2.24 2.29
N HIS A 44 -3.24 2.38 1.20
CA HIS A 44 -3.80 2.34 -0.15
C HIS A 44 -4.32 0.93 -0.44
N LEU A 45 -5.60 0.81 -0.78
CA LEU A 45 -6.16 -0.47 -1.20
C LEU A 45 -5.88 -0.68 -2.69
N ALA A 46 -5.21 -1.77 -3.02
CA ALA A 46 -5.01 -2.26 -4.38
C ALA A 46 -5.70 -3.60 -4.57
N TYR A 47 -6.12 -3.88 -5.80
CA TYR A 47 -6.67 -5.17 -6.18
C TYR A 47 -5.85 -5.84 -7.30
N TRP A 48 -5.78 -7.17 -7.24
CA TRP A 48 -5.14 -7.97 -8.29
C TRP A 48 -6.02 -8.07 -9.53
N SER A 49 -7.33 -8.27 -9.37
CA SER A 49 -8.26 -8.56 -10.47
C SER A 49 -9.12 -7.39 -10.91
N MET A 50 -8.93 -6.20 -10.34
CA MET A 50 -9.71 -5.00 -10.69
C MET A 50 -8.97 -3.71 -10.30
N ALA A 51 -9.55 -2.57 -10.65
CA ALA A 51 -9.02 -1.27 -10.26
C ALA A 51 -9.41 -0.90 -8.81
N PRO A 52 -8.59 -0.09 -8.11
CA PRO A 52 -7.24 0.34 -8.51
C PRO A 52 -6.24 -0.81 -8.46
N SER A 53 -5.36 -0.89 -9.45
CA SER A 53 -4.32 -1.92 -9.53
C SER A 53 -3.15 -1.62 -8.60
N LEU A 54 -2.29 -2.62 -8.39
CA LEU A 54 -1.06 -2.44 -7.63
C LEU A 54 -0.16 -1.33 -8.21
N GLU A 55 -0.10 -1.22 -9.53
CA GLU A 55 0.69 -0.20 -10.22
C GLU A 55 0.10 1.21 -10.03
N ASP A 56 -1.24 1.34 -10.10
CA ASP A 56 -1.92 2.62 -9.83
C ASP A 56 -1.60 3.13 -8.42
N CYS A 57 -1.69 2.24 -7.43
CA CYS A 57 -1.38 2.58 -6.03
C CYS A 57 0.10 2.90 -5.82
N LEU A 58 1.01 2.18 -6.48
CA LEU A 58 2.44 2.49 -6.43
C LEU A 58 2.74 3.87 -7.01
N ASN A 59 2.19 4.19 -8.17
CA ASN A 59 2.34 5.50 -8.80
C ASN A 59 1.79 6.61 -7.90
N HIS A 60 0.65 6.38 -7.27
CA HIS A 60 0.10 7.32 -6.29
C HIS A 60 1.04 7.51 -5.08
N CYS A 61 1.52 6.42 -4.49
CA CYS A 61 2.50 6.45 -3.40
C CYS A 61 3.77 7.20 -3.78
N MET A 62 4.21 7.15 -5.04
CA MET A 62 5.39 7.87 -5.52
C MET A 62 5.12 9.36 -5.75
N ASN A 63 3.95 9.71 -6.30
CA ASN A 63 3.64 11.08 -6.70
C ASN A 63 3.05 11.94 -5.59
N HIS A 64 2.38 11.36 -4.58
CA HIS A 64 1.70 12.11 -3.53
C HIS A 64 2.37 11.98 -2.15
N ARG A 65 2.79 13.11 -1.56
CA ARG A 65 3.45 13.20 -0.23
C ARG A 65 2.52 12.88 0.95
N LEU A 66 1.22 12.74 0.71
CA LEU A 66 0.21 12.58 1.75
C LEU A 66 -0.71 11.43 1.35
N SER A 67 -0.89 10.46 2.25
CA SER A 67 -1.90 9.42 2.14
C SER A 67 -3.25 10.09 1.82
N PRO A 68 -3.96 9.73 0.75
CA PRO A 68 -5.35 10.04 0.64
C PRO A 68 -6.07 9.07 1.57
N VAL A 69 -6.13 9.40 2.86
CA VAL A 69 -7.39 9.12 3.56
C VAL A 69 -8.42 10.02 2.88
N LYS A 70 -9.06 9.50 1.83
CA LYS A 70 -10.37 9.99 1.44
C LYS A 70 -11.40 8.88 1.62
N PRO A 71 -12.51 9.21 2.28
CA PRO A 71 -13.46 8.25 2.78
C PRO A 71 -14.18 7.60 1.61
N ASN A 72 -14.55 6.35 1.83
CA ASN A 72 -15.56 5.64 1.09
C ASN A 72 -16.79 6.55 0.83
N CYS A 73 -16.84 7.20 -0.33
CA CYS A 73 -17.94 8.02 -0.85
C CYS A 73 -17.81 8.14 -2.37
N LEU A 74 -17.98 7.02 -3.09
CA LEU A 74 -18.49 7.07 -4.45
C LEU A 74 -19.72 6.15 -4.54
N ARG A 75 -20.83 6.69 -4.00
CA ARG A 75 -22.14 6.52 -4.62
C ARG A 75 -22.03 7.08 -6.05
N GLU A 76 -22.63 6.38 -6.99
CA GLU A 76 -22.82 6.70 -8.42
C GLU A 76 -22.38 8.11 -8.86
N GLY A 77 -21.36 8.18 -9.73
CA GLY A 77 -21.26 9.28 -10.70
C GLY A 77 -20.14 10.33 -10.59
N LEU A 78 -18.97 10.05 -9.99
CA LEU A 78 -17.83 10.97 -10.08
C LEU A 78 -16.57 10.27 -10.61
N HIS A 79 -16.18 10.67 -11.82
CA HIS A 79 -15.01 10.23 -12.57
C HIS A 79 -13.74 10.90 -12.05
N TRP A 80 -12.61 10.19 -12.06
CA TRP A 80 -11.34 10.64 -11.49
C TRP A 80 -10.69 11.84 -12.23
N GLU A 81 -11.22 12.22 -13.39
CA GLU A 81 -10.69 13.27 -14.27
C GLU A 81 -10.89 14.72 -13.79
N THR A 82 -11.68 14.99 -12.74
CA THR A 82 -12.02 16.38 -12.36
C THR A 82 -11.06 17.01 -11.34
N ILE A 83 -10.14 16.26 -10.73
CA ILE A 83 -9.20 16.81 -9.72
C ILE A 83 -7.88 17.29 -10.35
N GLU A 84 -7.60 16.93 -11.60
CA GLU A 84 -6.35 17.27 -12.29
C GLU A 84 -6.27 18.75 -12.74
N ALA A 85 -7.41 19.45 -12.82
CA ALA A 85 -7.51 20.81 -13.35
C ALA A 85 -7.04 21.94 -12.42
N MET A 86 -6.50 21.64 -11.22
CA MET A 86 -6.06 22.66 -10.25
C MET A 86 -4.60 22.52 -9.80
N GLN A 87 -3.75 21.79 -10.53
CA GLN A 87 -2.32 21.77 -10.24
C GLN A 87 -1.61 23.03 -10.81
N PRO A 88 -0.97 23.88 -9.98
CA PRO A 88 -0.13 24.97 -10.48
C PRO A 88 1.13 24.43 -11.18
N PRO A 89 1.73 25.20 -12.11
CA PRO A 89 2.85 24.72 -12.92
C PRO A 89 4.06 24.33 -12.08
N LEU A 90 4.63 23.18 -12.46
CA LEU A 90 5.75 22.48 -11.85
C LEU A 90 6.96 23.40 -11.61
N SER A 91 7.03 23.97 -10.41
CA SER A 91 8.31 24.40 -9.86
C SER A 91 9.10 23.12 -9.57
N VAL A 92 10.30 23.00 -10.15
CA VAL A 92 11.21 21.87 -9.92
C VAL A 92 11.51 21.78 -8.43
N GLN A 93 10.75 20.95 -7.71
CA GLN A 93 11.01 20.65 -6.31
C GLN A 93 12.23 19.73 -6.25
N PRO A 94 13.14 19.91 -5.26
CA PRO A 94 14.25 19.00 -5.06
C PRO A 94 13.71 17.56 -4.96
N ARG A 95 14.33 16.66 -5.71
CA ARG A 95 13.99 15.24 -5.84
C ARG A 95 13.70 14.68 -4.44
N ALA A 96 12.45 14.36 -4.16
CA ALA A 96 12.06 13.81 -2.87
C ALA A 96 12.87 12.52 -2.61
N PRO A 97 13.25 12.24 -1.35
CA PRO A 97 13.97 11.01 -1.00
C PRO A 97 13.20 9.77 -1.48
N VAL A 98 13.95 8.71 -1.76
CA VAL A 98 13.41 7.40 -2.15
C VAL A 98 12.34 7.01 -1.13
N ARG A 99 11.07 6.98 -1.55
CA ARG A 99 9.99 6.59 -0.65
C ARG A 99 10.06 5.09 -0.41
N ARG A 100 10.00 4.74 0.87
CA ARG A 100 9.75 3.37 1.31
C ARG A 100 8.27 3.06 1.13
N ILE A 101 7.98 1.99 0.40
CA ILE A 101 6.65 1.45 0.16
C ILE A 101 6.59 0.07 0.79
N VAL A 102 5.55 -0.21 1.56
CA VAL A 102 5.31 -1.52 2.17
C VAL A 102 4.04 -2.10 1.59
N ILE A 103 4.13 -3.29 1.00
CA ILE A 103 3.00 -4.01 0.41
C ILE A 103 2.64 -5.17 1.34
N LEU A 104 1.41 -5.16 1.84
CA LEU A 104 0.81 -6.25 2.59
C LEU A 104 -0.09 -7.07 1.65
N PRO A 105 0.30 -8.30 1.27
CA PRO A 105 -0.57 -9.20 0.52
C PRO A 105 -1.68 -9.73 1.44
N TYR A 106 -2.93 -9.35 1.17
CA TYR A 106 -4.13 -9.88 1.84
C TYR A 106 -4.54 -11.22 1.19
N PHE A 107 -3.68 -12.21 1.35
CA PHE A 107 -3.88 -13.58 0.88
C PHE A 107 -3.61 -14.54 2.04
N LEU A 108 -4.40 -15.62 2.10
CA LEU A 108 -4.28 -16.60 3.18
C LEU A 108 -2.92 -17.30 3.15
N SER A 109 -2.48 -17.71 1.96
CA SER A 109 -1.24 -18.43 1.75
C SER A 109 -0.52 -17.98 0.49
N GLU A 110 0.74 -18.38 0.37
CA GLU A 110 1.50 -18.27 -0.87
C GLU A 110 0.88 -19.15 -1.99
N GLY A 111 1.08 -18.74 -3.24
CA GLY A 111 0.65 -19.45 -4.44
C GLY A 111 0.87 -18.63 -5.72
N GLY A 112 0.33 -19.08 -6.85
CA GLY A 112 0.63 -18.48 -8.16
C GLY A 112 0.34 -16.97 -8.28
N ILE A 113 -0.68 -16.45 -7.57
CA ILE A 113 -0.95 -15.01 -7.52
C ILE A 113 0.13 -14.25 -6.75
N THR A 114 0.54 -14.75 -5.57
CA THR A 114 1.59 -14.10 -4.77
C THR A 114 2.95 -14.18 -5.45
N ASP A 115 3.21 -15.25 -6.21
CA ASP A 115 4.39 -15.38 -7.07
C ASP A 115 4.40 -14.33 -8.18
N ALA A 116 3.26 -14.13 -8.84
CA ALA A 116 3.10 -13.12 -9.88
C ALA A 116 3.27 -11.70 -9.31
N ILE A 117 2.72 -11.43 -8.12
CA ILE A 117 2.93 -10.18 -7.38
C ILE A 117 4.42 -9.99 -7.09
N ALA A 118 5.09 -11.00 -6.54
CA ALA A 118 6.51 -10.92 -6.23
C ALA A 118 7.37 -10.68 -7.49
N GLN A 119 6.99 -11.27 -8.63
CA GLN A 119 7.63 -11.02 -9.92
C GLN A 119 7.41 -9.58 -10.38
N GLN A 120 6.18 -9.06 -10.28
CA GLN A 120 5.87 -7.67 -10.61
C GLN A 120 6.69 -6.70 -9.75
N VAL A 121 6.75 -6.92 -8.43
CA VAL A 121 7.55 -6.09 -7.50
C VAL A 121 9.04 -6.12 -7.86
N ARG A 122 9.59 -7.30 -8.16
CA ARG A 122 10.99 -7.42 -8.60
C ARG A 122 11.27 -6.64 -9.88
N SER A 123 10.32 -6.58 -10.82
CA SER A 123 10.51 -5.84 -12.08
C SER A 123 10.79 -4.35 -11.88
N TRP A 124 10.25 -3.74 -10.82
CA TRP A 124 10.46 -2.31 -10.51
C TRP A 124 11.85 -1.99 -9.99
N SER A 125 12.61 -3.00 -9.55
CA SER A 125 13.99 -2.82 -9.10
C SER A 125 14.93 -2.30 -10.21
N ASN A 126 14.50 -2.43 -11.47
CA ASN A 126 15.24 -2.01 -12.65
C ASN A 126 14.89 -0.59 -13.12
N LEU A 127 13.94 0.10 -12.47
CA LEU A 127 13.51 1.43 -12.90
C LEU A 127 14.49 2.52 -12.46
N PRO A 128 14.72 3.56 -13.29
CA PRO A 128 15.41 4.76 -12.84
C PRO A 128 14.58 5.42 -11.72
N ASN A 129 15.23 5.79 -10.61
CA ASN A 129 14.55 6.32 -9.42
C ASN A 129 13.63 5.30 -8.72
N LYS A 130 14.09 4.04 -8.61
CA LYS A 130 13.34 2.91 -8.04
C LYS A 130 12.82 3.20 -6.61
N PRO A 131 11.56 2.87 -6.31
CA PRO A 131 11.08 2.86 -4.93
C PRO A 131 11.76 1.75 -4.14
N GLN A 132 11.96 1.96 -2.84
CA GLN A 132 12.28 0.86 -1.94
C GLN A 132 10.96 0.17 -1.58
N VAL A 133 10.75 -1.04 -2.09
CA VAL A 133 9.51 -1.79 -1.88
C VAL A 133 9.77 -3.00 -1.00
N ASP A 134 9.09 -3.03 0.14
CA ASP A 134 9.09 -4.18 1.04
C ASP A 134 7.78 -4.97 0.82
N LEU A 135 7.87 -6.17 0.26
CA LEU A 135 6.75 -7.09 0.16
C LEU A 135 6.72 -7.97 1.41
N LEU A 136 5.66 -7.87 2.20
CA LEU A 136 5.47 -8.66 3.41
C LEU A 136 5.01 -10.09 3.09
N SER A 137 5.15 -10.99 4.05
CA SER A 137 4.60 -12.35 3.98
C SER A 137 3.07 -12.35 3.99
N THR A 138 2.48 -13.44 3.49
CA THR A 138 1.05 -13.72 3.58
C THR A 138 0.59 -14.02 5.01
N LEU A 139 -0.72 -14.14 5.21
CA LEU A 139 -1.31 -14.22 6.55
C LEU A 139 -1.02 -15.55 7.28
N ASP A 140 -0.80 -16.64 6.56
CA ASP A 140 -0.41 -17.96 7.09
C ASP A 140 0.95 -17.96 7.82
N ALA A 141 1.82 -16.99 7.53
CA ALA A 141 3.07 -16.80 8.27
C ALA A 141 2.84 -16.40 9.74
N ASN A 142 1.60 -16.06 10.14
CA ASN A 142 1.25 -15.68 11.49
C ASN A 142 0.59 -16.83 12.27
N PRO A 143 1.24 -17.42 13.29
CA PRO A 143 0.64 -18.47 14.13
C PRO A 143 -0.67 -18.08 14.80
N ALA A 144 -0.92 -16.78 15.05
CA ALA A 144 -2.17 -16.30 15.63
C ALA A 144 -3.39 -16.57 14.72
N LEU A 145 -3.17 -16.81 13.42
CA LEU A 145 -4.23 -17.20 12.51
C LEU A 145 -4.80 -18.59 12.85
N VAL A 146 -3.95 -19.52 13.30
CA VAL A 146 -4.39 -20.86 13.73
C VAL A 146 -5.30 -20.74 14.95
N GLU A 147 -4.91 -19.92 15.93
CA GLU A 147 -5.73 -19.64 17.11
C GLU A 147 -7.07 -19.01 16.75
N LEU A 148 -7.08 -18.08 15.78
CA LEU A 148 -8.32 -17.49 15.29
C LEU A 148 -9.24 -18.51 14.61
N ILE A 149 -8.67 -19.44 13.82
CA ILE A 149 -9.43 -20.52 13.17
C ILE A 149 -10.00 -21.47 14.23
N LEU A 150 -9.19 -21.89 15.20
CA LEU A 150 -9.63 -22.74 16.31
C LEU A 150 -10.75 -22.07 17.11
N LYS A 151 -10.58 -20.80 17.45
CA LYS A 151 -11.62 -20.01 18.10
C LYS A 151 -12.90 -20.01 17.27
N ARG A 152 -12.81 -19.76 15.96
CA ARG A 152 -14.00 -19.74 15.09
C ARG A 152 -14.71 -21.09 14.98
N LEU A 153 -13.98 -22.21 15.06
CA LEU A 153 -14.55 -23.56 15.07
C LEU A 153 -15.25 -23.90 16.39
N ASN A 154 -14.78 -23.33 17.49
CA ASN A 154 -15.31 -23.59 18.83
C ASN A 154 -16.39 -22.58 19.25
N ASP A 155 -16.45 -21.41 18.62
CA ASP A 155 -17.49 -20.40 18.78
C ASP A 155 -18.72 -20.74 17.89
N GLU A 156 -19.45 -21.82 18.24
CA GLU A 156 -20.88 -22.00 17.91
C GLU A 156 -21.78 -21.46 19.03
#